data_AF-A0A1L7CG50-F1
#
_entry.id   AF-A0A1L7CG50-F1
#
_cell.length_a   1.000
_cell.length_b   1.000
_cell.length_c   1.000
_cell.angle_alpha   90.00
_cell.angle_beta   90.00
_cell.angle_gamma   90.00
#
_symmetry.space_group_name_H-M   'P 1'
#
loop_
_entity.id
_entity.type
_entity.pdbx_description
1 polymer ?
#
loop_
_entity_poly.entity_id
_entity_poly.type
_entity_poly.pdbx_seq_one_letter_code
_entity_poly.pdbx_strand_id
1 'polypeptide(L)'
;MAYSGPFQPGDRVQLTDAKRRHFTIVLTPGESFFTHKGGIAHDDIIGQHEGTVVTSSQGGQYLCFRHLMVDHVLSMPRGAAVIYPKDSAQILVEGDIFPGARVLEAGAGSGALSMSLLRMIGPTGSLISYEIREDHLEYAENNVSEYMGGHPENWDLRLGDLKDVTLDDLGGQPVDRIILDMLEPWECLDVVSDVLVPGGVFMTYVATVPQLMNVMEGIREKKCFTEPRAWESLVREWKVEGLATRPEHRMNAHTAFLVWARRLADGTVAPRPQRRARK
;
A
#
# COMPACT_ATOMS: atom_id res chain seq x y z
N MET A 1 6.55 0.32 17.55
CA MET A 1 5.26 0.94 17.98
C MET A 1 4.37 -0.15 18.56
N ALA A 2 3.62 0.11 19.64
CA ALA A 2 2.68 -0.88 20.18
C ALA A 2 1.37 -0.84 19.39
N TYR A 3 0.97 -1.97 18.76
CA TYR A 3 -0.30 -2.08 18.03
C TYR A 3 -1.54 -2.25 18.92
N SER A 4 -1.36 -2.30 20.25
CA SER A 4 -2.42 -2.63 21.19
C SER A 4 -2.09 -2.18 22.61
N GLY A 5 -3.09 -2.18 23.48
CA GLY A 5 -2.95 -1.83 24.89
C GLY A 5 -3.22 -0.34 25.15
N PRO A 6 -2.94 0.15 26.38
CA PRO A 6 -3.06 1.58 26.69
C PRO A 6 -2.11 2.44 25.84
N PHE A 7 -2.44 3.71 25.62
CA PHE A 7 -1.61 4.66 24.89
C PHE A 7 -0.25 4.84 25.56
N GLN A 8 0.80 4.93 24.75
CA GLN A 8 2.18 5.12 25.21
C GLN A 8 2.80 6.38 24.57
N PRO A 9 3.85 6.95 25.18
CA PRO A 9 4.67 7.96 24.52
C PRO A 9 5.13 7.49 23.13
N GLY A 10 5.04 8.36 22.13
CA GLY A 10 5.35 8.07 20.73
C GLY A 10 4.17 7.49 19.93
N ASP A 11 3.07 7.08 20.57
CA ASP A 11 1.89 6.61 19.84
C ASP A 11 1.30 7.76 19.00
N ARG A 12 0.93 7.43 17.75
CA ARG A 12 0.17 8.34 16.88
C ARG A 12 -1.32 8.16 17.16
N VAL A 13 -1.97 9.22 17.61
CA VAL A 13 -3.36 9.21 18.05
C VAL A 13 -4.20 10.11 17.16
N GLN A 14 -5.34 9.58 16.71
CA GLN A 14 -6.40 10.32 16.05
C GLN A 14 -7.44 10.76 17.08
N LEU A 15 -7.61 12.08 17.19
CA LEU A 15 -8.63 12.73 18.01
C LEU A 15 -9.83 13.05 17.12
N THR A 16 -11.03 12.61 17.53
CA THR A 16 -12.27 12.89 16.82
C THR A 16 -13.20 13.72 17.69
N ASP A 17 -13.56 14.92 17.24
CA ASP A 17 -14.47 15.80 17.97
C ASP A 17 -15.95 15.47 17.74
N ALA A 18 -16.85 16.14 18.48
CA ALA A 18 -18.30 15.96 18.33
C ALA A 18 -18.86 16.33 16.93
N LYS A 19 -18.10 17.04 16.09
CA LYS A 19 -18.43 17.32 14.69
C LYS A 19 -17.80 16.31 13.72
N ARG A 20 -17.20 15.24 14.24
CA ARG A 20 -16.43 14.22 13.49
C ARG A 20 -15.23 14.78 12.73
N ARG A 21 -14.64 15.89 13.19
CA ARG A 21 -13.35 16.36 12.66
C ARG A 21 -12.24 15.54 13.28
N HIS A 22 -11.28 15.16 12.44
CA HIS A 22 -10.13 14.37 12.84
C HIS A 22 -8.89 15.25 12.99
N PHE A 23 -8.11 14.99 14.03
CA PHE A 23 -6.80 15.59 14.26
C PHE A 23 -5.82 14.47 14.59
N THR A 24 -4.59 14.56 14.09
CA THR A 24 -3.55 13.57 14.33
C THR A 24 -2.43 14.19 15.14
N ILE A 25 -2.06 13.53 16.24
CA ILE A 25 -0.97 13.96 17.13
C ILE A 25 -0.04 12.78 17.42
N VAL A 26 1.20 13.09 17.79
CA VAL A 26 2.15 12.13 18.37
C VAL A 26 2.23 12.43 19.87
N LEU A 27 1.98 11.43 20.70
CA LEU A 27 1.97 11.61 22.15
C LEU A 27 3.39 11.84 22.69
N THR A 28 3.63 13.06 23.15
CA THR A 28 4.87 13.44 23.83
C THR A 28 4.54 13.85 25.28
N PRO A 29 5.16 13.24 26.31
CA PRO A 29 4.91 13.60 27.70
C PRO A 29 5.11 15.09 27.98
N GLY A 30 4.23 15.69 28.77
CA GLY A 30 4.27 17.12 29.13
C GLY A 30 3.85 18.10 28.02
N GLU A 31 3.63 17.64 26.78
CA GLU A 31 3.16 18.47 25.68
C GLU A 31 1.63 18.63 25.68
N SER A 32 1.14 19.62 24.93
CA SER A 32 -0.29 19.87 24.77
C SER A 32 -0.65 20.15 23.32
N PHE A 33 -1.75 19.56 22.86
CA PHE A 33 -2.33 19.83 21.55
C PHE A 33 -3.41 20.91 21.64
N PHE A 34 -3.32 21.96 20.83
CA PHE A 34 -4.25 23.08 20.88
C PHE A 34 -5.27 23.05 19.75
N THR A 35 -6.53 23.21 20.13
CA THR A 35 -7.66 23.37 19.20
C THR A 35 -8.36 24.70 19.45
N HIS A 36 -9.27 25.07 18.55
CA HIS A 36 -10.24 26.15 18.79
C HIS A 36 -11.13 25.97 20.04
N LYS A 37 -11.12 24.81 20.72
CA LYS A 37 -11.81 24.56 22.00
C LYS A 37 -10.82 24.40 23.17
N GLY A 38 -9.64 24.99 23.08
CA GLY A 38 -8.60 24.90 24.12
C GLY A 38 -7.62 23.74 23.91
N GLY A 39 -6.74 23.60 24.90
CA GLY A 39 -5.65 22.63 24.91
C GLY A 39 -6.07 21.27 25.47
N ILE A 40 -5.42 20.22 24.99
CA ILE A 40 -5.55 18.84 25.44
C ILE A 40 -4.14 18.39 25.86
N ALA A 41 -3.93 18.09 27.13
CA ALA A 41 -2.64 17.60 27.60
C ALA A 41 -2.43 16.17 27.10
N HIS A 42 -1.24 15.87 26.58
CA HIS A 42 -0.91 14.51 26.13
C HIS A 42 -0.91 13.53 27.31
N ASP A 43 -0.54 13.99 28.49
CA ASP A 43 -0.53 13.20 29.72
C ASP A 43 -1.95 12.74 30.14
N ASP A 44 -3.02 13.41 29.69
CA ASP A 44 -4.40 12.96 29.90
C ASP A 44 -4.76 11.75 29.02
N ILE A 45 -4.00 11.52 27.93
CA ILE A 45 -4.21 10.43 26.97
C ILE A 45 -3.26 9.26 27.29
N ILE A 46 -2.00 9.54 27.62
CA ILE A 46 -0.99 8.53 27.91
C ILE A 46 -1.46 7.64 29.08
N GLY A 47 -1.37 6.33 28.91
CA GLY A 47 -1.82 5.34 29.90
C GLY A 47 -3.32 5.02 29.84
N GLN A 48 -4.13 5.75 29.07
CA GLN A 48 -5.55 5.43 28.86
C GLN A 48 -5.73 4.34 27.80
N HIS A 49 -6.87 3.65 27.84
CA HIS A 49 -7.27 2.72 26.78
C HIS A 49 -7.74 3.46 25.51
N GLU A 50 -7.56 2.83 24.34
CA GLU A 50 -8.20 3.27 23.10
C GLU A 50 -9.73 3.32 23.24
N GLY A 51 -10.36 4.28 22.56
CA GLY A 51 -11.79 4.56 22.69
C GLY A 51 -12.17 5.43 23.89
N THR A 52 -11.20 5.91 24.66
CA THR A 52 -11.43 6.90 25.73
C THR A 52 -11.76 8.27 25.15
N VAL A 53 -12.56 9.05 25.88
CA VAL A 53 -12.85 10.46 25.56
C VAL A 53 -12.09 11.36 26.53
N VAL A 54 -11.29 12.28 25.98
CA VAL A 54 -10.64 13.35 26.76
C VAL A 54 -11.36 14.67 26.58
N THR A 55 -11.25 15.54 27.58
CA THR A 55 -11.90 16.86 27.58
C THR A 55 -10.84 17.95 27.54
N SER A 56 -10.92 18.86 26.57
CA SER A 56 -10.02 20.01 26.46
C SER A 56 -10.30 21.05 27.55
N SER A 57 -9.38 21.99 27.73
CA SER A 57 -9.47 23.04 28.75
C SER A 57 -10.70 23.97 28.64
N GLN A 58 -11.39 24.00 27.50
CA GLN A 58 -12.67 24.72 27.31
C GLN A 58 -13.87 23.77 27.14
N GLY A 59 -13.78 22.52 27.62
CA GLY A 59 -14.89 21.58 27.66
C GLY A 59 -15.18 20.84 26.36
N GLY A 60 -14.29 20.89 25.36
CA GLY A 60 -14.44 20.14 24.12
C GLY A 60 -14.13 18.65 24.34
N GLN A 61 -15.03 17.76 23.93
CA GLN A 61 -14.81 16.31 24.01
C GLN A 61 -14.16 15.76 22.74
N TYR A 62 -13.18 14.88 22.92
CA TYR A 62 -12.40 14.25 21.85
C TYR A 62 -12.25 12.76 22.10
N LEU A 63 -12.70 11.95 21.15
CA LEU A 63 -12.55 10.49 21.15
C LEU A 63 -11.16 10.12 20.62
N CYS A 64 -10.43 9.29 21.36
CA CYS A 64 -9.04 8.93 21.07
C CYS A 64 -8.94 7.50 20.54
N PHE A 65 -8.36 7.33 19.36
CA PHE A 65 -7.96 6.03 18.82
C PHE A 65 -6.55 6.11 18.27
N ARG A 66 -5.82 4.99 18.23
CA ARG A 66 -4.58 4.91 17.45
C ARG A 66 -4.90 5.08 15.99
N HIS A 67 -3.99 5.75 15.32
CA HIS A 67 -4.05 5.95 13.88
C HIS A 67 -3.92 4.60 13.16
N LEU A 68 -4.94 4.20 12.39
CA LEU A 68 -4.81 2.98 11.61
C LEU A 68 -3.87 3.22 10.42
N MET A 69 -3.37 2.13 9.83
CA MET A 69 -2.56 2.20 8.61
C MET A 69 -3.29 2.91 7.47
N VAL A 70 -4.59 2.62 7.33
CA VAL A 70 -5.45 3.25 6.30
C VAL A 70 -5.53 4.77 6.49
N ASP A 71 -5.65 5.21 7.74
CA ASP A 71 -5.66 6.64 8.07
C ASP A 71 -4.29 7.24 7.74
N HIS A 72 -3.21 6.53 8.11
CA HIS A 72 -1.83 7.02 7.93
C HIS A 72 -1.50 7.23 6.45
N VAL A 73 -1.77 6.23 5.61
CA VAL A 73 -1.56 6.29 4.15
C VAL A 73 -2.32 7.46 3.52
N LEU A 74 -3.53 7.76 4.03
CA LEU A 74 -4.33 8.86 3.49
C LEU A 74 -3.87 10.24 3.97
N SER A 75 -3.18 10.34 5.11
CA SER A 75 -2.72 11.62 5.68
C SER A 75 -1.23 11.93 5.50
N MET A 76 -0.41 10.95 5.13
CA MET A 76 1.05 11.12 5.06
C MET A 76 1.47 12.14 3.97
N PRO A 77 2.64 12.79 4.12
CA PRO A 77 3.25 13.59 3.07
C PRO A 77 3.45 12.77 1.78
N ARG A 78 3.29 13.41 0.62
CA ARG A 78 3.33 12.74 -0.68
C ARG A 78 4.24 13.46 -1.65
N GLY A 79 5.23 12.74 -2.18
CA GLY A 79 5.94 13.13 -3.40
C GLY A 79 5.25 12.64 -4.67
N ALA A 80 4.59 11.48 -4.57
CA ALA A 80 3.88 10.81 -5.66
C ALA A 80 2.43 10.50 -5.27
N ALA A 81 1.58 10.21 -6.26
CA ALA A 81 0.26 9.66 -5.99
C ALA A 81 0.40 8.30 -5.28
N VAL A 82 -0.45 8.06 -4.27
CA VAL A 82 -0.42 6.83 -3.48
C VAL A 82 -1.45 5.84 -4.01
N ILE A 83 -1.13 4.54 -3.95
CA ILE A 83 -2.13 3.49 -4.16
C ILE A 83 -3.19 3.58 -3.07
N TYR A 84 -4.45 3.60 -3.49
CA TYR A 84 -5.58 3.72 -2.57
C TYR A 84 -5.78 2.42 -1.78
N PRO A 85 -6.28 2.48 -0.53
CA PRO A 85 -6.46 1.30 0.32
C PRO A 85 -7.26 0.15 -0.32
N LYS A 86 -8.28 0.48 -1.13
CA LYS A 86 -9.09 -0.52 -1.86
C LYS A 86 -8.27 -1.34 -2.85
N ASP A 87 -7.25 -0.72 -3.45
CA ASP A 87 -6.40 -1.33 -4.46
C ASP A 87 -5.24 -2.06 -3.79
N SER A 88 -4.61 -1.46 -2.77
CA SER A 88 -3.60 -2.14 -1.95
C SER A 88 -4.15 -3.44 -1.35
N ALA A 89 -5.39 -3.44 -0.85
CA ALA A 89 -6.01 -4.66 -0.33
C ALA A 89 -6.13 -5.77 -1.38
N GLN A 90 -6.48 -5.41 -2.63
CA GLN A 90 -6.56 -6.37 -3.73
C GLN A 90 -5.17 -6.82 -4.19
N ILE A 91 -4.17 -5.93 -4.22
CA ILE A 91 -2.78 -6.30 -4.50
C ILE A 91 -2.28 -7.32 -3.47
N LEU A 92 -2.54 -7.10 -2.19
CA LEU A 92 -2.11 -8.04 -1.14
C LEU A 92 -2.77 -9.42 -1.29
N VAL A 93 -4.07 -9.45 -1.59
CA VAL A 93 -4.85 -10.70 -1.67
C VAL A 93 -4.68 -11.43 -3.00
N GLU A 94 -4.92 -10.76 -4.13
CA GLU A 94 -4.79 -11.35 -5.47
C GLU A 94 -3.32 -11.56 -5.85
N GLY A 95 -2.42 -10.71 -5.34
CA GLY A 95 -0.98 -10.91 -5.43
C GLY A 95 -0.49 -12.06 -4.57
N ASP A 96 -1.33 -12.61 -3.68
CA ASP A 96 -0.98 -13.69 -2.76
C ASP A 96 0.31 -13.35 -2.01
N ILE A 97 0.35 -12.17 -1.38
CA ILE A 97 1.47 -11.74 -0.56
C ILE A 97 1.38 -12.48 0.77
N PHE A 98 2.37 -13.32 1.07
CA PHE A 98 2.35 -14.23 2.22
C PHE A 98 3.49 -13.94 3.20
N PRO A 99 3.35 -14.31 4.49
CA PRO A 99 4.43 -14.18 5.46
C PRO A 99 5.68 -14.97 5.03
N GLY A 100 6.84 -14.33 4.99
CA GLY A 100 8.09 -14.92 4.48
C GLY A 100 8.33 -14.73 2.99
N ALA A 101 7.40 -14.13 2.25
CA ALA A 101 7.60 -13.88 0.82
C ALA A 101 8.76 -12.92 0.56
N ARG A 102 9.47 -13.17 -0.54
CA ARG A 102 10.41 -12.24 -1.12
C ARG A 102 9.71 -11.43 -2.22
N VAL A 103 9.52 -10.14 -1.98
CA VAL A 103 8.72 -9.28 -2.85
C VAL A 103 9.61 -8.21 -3.48
N LEU A 104 9.47 -8.02 -4.79
CA LEU A 104 10.03 -6.86 -5.48
C LEU A 104 8.91 -5.87 -5.83
N GLU A 105 9.13 -4.61 -5.50
CA GLU A 105 8.31 -3.47 -5.86
C GLU A 105 9.15 -2.52 -6.70
N ALA A 106 8.54 -1.86 -7.68
CA ALA A 106 9.17 -0.69 -8.30
C ALA A 106 8.15 0.40 -8.57
N GLY A 107 8.58 1.63 -8.31
CA GLY A 107 7.69 2.76 -8.02
C GLY A 107 7.35 2.85 -6.54
N ALA A 108 8.35 2.89 -5.66
CA ALA A 108 8.13 3.03 -4.22
C ALA A 108 7.33 4.31 -3.89
N GLY A 109 7.52 5.38 -4.68
CA GLY A 109 6.68 6.58 -4.65
C GLY A 109 6.71 7.28 -3.30
N SER A 110 5.65 7.14 -2.50
CA SER A 110 5.58 7.69 -1.13
C SER A 110 5.52 6.61 -0.05
N GLY A 111 5.79 5.34 -0.39
CA GLY A 111 5.90 4.22 0.56
C GLY A 111 4.56 3.61 1.01
N ALA A 112 3.42 4.04 0.43
CA ALA A 112 2.08 3.57 0.81
C ALA A 112 1.93 2.04 0.67
N LEU A 113 2.32 1.52 -0.49
CA LEU A 113 2.26 0.08 -0.77
C LEU A 113 3.39 -0.64 -0.01
N SER A 114 4.59 -0.09 0.02
CA SER A 114 5.74 -0.65 0.77
C SER A 114 5.39 -0.93 2.23
N MET A 115 4.73 0.00 2.94
CA MET A 115 4.24 -0.22 4.32
C MET A 115 3.29 -1.42 4.42
N SER A 116 2.39 -1.56 3.45
CA SER A 116 1.40 -2.64 3.40
C SER A 116 2.06 -3.99 3.11
N LEU A 117 3.03 -4.02 2.20
CA LEU A 117 3.82 -5.19 1.86
C LEU A 117 4.66 -5.66 3.04
N LEU A 118 5.44 -4.76 3.66
CA LEU A 118 6.26 -5.04 4.83
C LEU A 118 5.45 -5.63 5.99
N ARG A 119 4.25 -5.09 6.23
CA ARG A 119 3.35 -5.63 7.25
C ARG A 119 2.87 -7.04 6.91
N MET A 120 2.58 -7.34 5.64
CA MET A 120 2.06 -8.63 5.21
C MET A 120 3.13 -9.73 5.17
N ILE A 121 4.32 -9.42 4.66
CA ILE A 121 5.42 -10.39 4.57
C ILE A 121 6.03 -10.71 5.94
N GLY A 122 5.85 -9.81 6.92
CA GLY A 122 6.34 -10.00 8.28
C GLY A 122 7.88 -10.04 8.38
N PRO A 123 8.42 -10.34 9.58
CA PRO A 123 9.86 -10.20 9.85
C PRO A 123 10.73 -11.23 9.11
N THR A 124 10.14 -12.31 8.60
CA THR A 124 10.86 -13.37 7.89
C THR A 124 10.83 -13.22 6.37
N GLY A 125 10.00 -12.31 5.84
CA GLY A 125 10.01 -11.96 4.41
C GLY A 125 10.91 -10.77 4.16
N SER A 126 11.14 -10.45 2.89
CA SER A 126 11.88 -9.24 2.52
C SER A 126 11.26 -8.51 1.34
N LEU A 127 11.37 -7.18 1.39
CA LEU A 127 10.89 -6.28 0.34
C LEU A 127 12.09 -5.59 -0.30
N ILE A 128 12.17 -5.67 -1.62
CA ILE A 128 13.13 -4.93 -2.44
C ILE A 128 12.34 -3.89 -3.21
N SER A 129 12.57 -2.61 -2.95
CA SER A 129 11.84 -1.51 -3.57
C SER A 129 12.77 -0.67 -4.44
N TYR A 130 12.46 -0.53 -5.73
CA TYR A 130 13.16 0.37 -6.64
C TYR A 130 12.40 1.69 -6.83
N GLU A 131 13.12 2.79 -6.80
CA GLU A 131 12.62 4.12 -7.16
C GLU A 131 13.66 4.84 -8.04
N ILE A 132 13.22 5.46 -9.12
CA ILE A 132 14.12 6.10 -10.09
C ILE A 132 14.41 7.56 -9.72
N ARG A 133 13.56 8.16 -8.90
CA ARG A 133 13.67 9.56 -8.48
C ARG A 133 14.11 9.68 -7.02
N GLU A 134 15.22 10.35 -6.80
CA GLU A 134 15.80 10.57 -5.46
C GLU A 134 14.81 11.27 -4.52
N ASP A 135 14.07 12.28 -5.01
CA ASP A 135 13.09 12.99 -4.17
C ASP A 135 11.93 12.10 -3.71
N HIS A 136 11.45 11.20 -4.57
CA HIS A 136 10.45 10.20 -4.19
C HIS A 136 11.01 9.15 -3.24
N LEU A 137 12.25 8.72 -3.45
CA LEU A 137 12.91 7.76 -2.59
C LEU A 137 13.01 8.30 -1.15
N GLU A 138 13.37 9.57 -0.98
CA GLU A 138 13.36 10.23 0.33
C GLU A 138 11.97 10.24 0.98
N TYR A 139 10.89 10.49 0.22
CA TYR A 139 9.53 10.39 0.75
C TYR A 139 9.19 8.97 1.21
N ALA A 140 9.53 7.96 0.41
CA ALA A 140 9.30 6.57 0.76
C ALA A 140 10.06 6.19 2.04
N GLU A 141 11.36 6.48 2.12
CA GLU A 141 12.20 6.21 3.28
C GLU A 141 11.64 6.87 4.54
N ASN A 142 11.33 8.17 4.48
CA ASN A 142 10.81 8.91 5.63
C ASN A 142 9.45 8.37 6.10
N ASN A 143 8.50 8.18 5.18
CA ASN A 143 7.15 7.74 5.54
C ASN A 143 7.15 6.31 6.11
N VAL A 144 7.88 5.38 5.48
CA VAL A 144 7.96 3.98 5.93
C VAL A 144 8.67 3.92 7.28
N SER A 145 9.82 4.59 7.43
CA SER A 145 10.57 4.60 8.69
C SER A 145 9.78 5.26 9.82
N GLU A 146 9.06 6.34 9.55
CA GLU A 146 8.19 7.00 10.53
C GLU A 146 7.05 6.07 10.99
N TYR A 147 6.41 5.35 10.07
CA TYR A 147 5.32 4.42 10.41
C TYR A 147 5.81 3.16 11.13
N MET A 148 6.95 2.62 10.73
CA MET A 148 7.51 1.38 11.29
C MET A 148 8.30 1.62 12.59
N GLY A 149 8.62 2.88 12.91
CA GLY A 149 9.42 3.25 14.09
C GLY A 149 10.92 3.09 13.88
N GLY A 150 11.38 3.26 12.64
CA GLY A 150 12.74 3.07 12.16
C GLY A 150 12.76 2.37 10.81
N HIS A 151 13.93 2.36 10.16
CA HIS A 151 14.14 1.62 8.91
C HIS A 151 13.99 0.11 9.16
N PRO A 152 13.04 -0.58 8.52
CA PRO A 152 12.89 -2.03 8.68
C PRO A 152 14.10 -2.79 8.13
N GLU A 153 14.69 -3.69 8.92
CA GLU A 153 15.87 -4.48 8.51
C GLU A 153 15.63 -5.37 7.28
N ASN A 154 14.37 -5.72 7.02
CA ASN A 154 13.95 -6.55 5.90
C ASN A 154 13.46 -5.76 4.69
N TRP A 155 13.75 -4.46 4.64
CA TRP A 155 13.47 -3.59 3.51
C TRP A 155 14.75 -3.12 2.85
N ASP A 156 14.86 -3.30 1.54
CA ASP A 156 15.98 -2.86 0.72
C ASP A 156 15.46 -1.84 -0.30
N LEU A 157 15.56 -0.56 0.05
CA LEU A 157 15.16 0.57 -0.79
C LEU A 157 16.34 1.03 -1.65
N ARG A 158 16.17 1.01 -2.97
CA ARG A 158 17.24 1.26 -3.95
C ARG A 158 16.87 2.41 -4.90
N LEU A 159 17.82 3.34 -5.07
CA LEU A 159 17.77 4.33 -6.15
C LEU A 159 18.24 3.67 -7.44
N GLY A 160 17.36 3.54 -8.44
CA GLY A 160 17.73 2.96 -9.73
C GLY A 160 16.54 2.58 -10.59
N ASP A 161 16.80 2.41 -11.90
CA ASP A 161 15.81 1.93 -12.86
C ASP A 161 15.70 0.40 -12.79
N LEU A 162 14.46 -0.09 -12.62
CA LEU A 162 14.19 -1.53 -12.62
C LEU A 162 14.59 -2.18 -13.96
N LYS A 163 14.59 -1.43 -15.07
CA LYS A 163 14.93 -1.94 -16.41
C LYS A 163 16.34 -2.51 -16.49
N ASP A 164 17.24 -2.07 -15.62
CA ASP A 164 18.65 -2.48 -15.62
C ASP A 164 18.94 -3.61 -14.62
N VAL A 165 17.93 -4.09 -13.89
CA VAL A 165 18.11 -5.06 -12.80
C VAL A 165 18.25 -6.47 -13.33
N THR A 166 19.22 -7.19 -12.80
CA THR A 166 19.48 -8.60 -13.08
C THR A 166 19.27 -9.48 -11.85
N LEU A 167 19.27 -10.79 -12.04
CA LEU A 167 19.20 -11.74 -10.93
C LEU A 167 20.41 -11.61 -9.98
N ASP A 168 21.58 -11.23 -10.49
CA ASP A 168 22.80 -11.05 -9.70
C ASP A 168 22.67 -9.85 -8.74
N ASP A 169 21.98 -8.78 -9.15
CA ASP A 169 21.66 -7.63 -8.29
C ASP A 169 20.74 -8.02 -7.12
N LEU A 170 20.02 -9.13 -7.26
CA LEU A 170 19.18 -9.73 -6.21
C LEU A 170 19.92 -10.82 -5.42
N GLY A 171 21.23 -10.96 -5.60
CA GLY A 171 22.07 -11.97 -4.93
C GLY A 171 21.89 -13.37 -5.51
N GLY A 172 21.55 -13.49 -6.80
CA GLY A 172 21.33 -14.76 -7.48
C GLY A 172 20.04 -15.47 -7.09
N GLN A 173 19.15 -14.78 -6.36
CA GLN A 173 17.94 -15.37 -5.78
C GLN A 173 16.69 -14.67 -6.33
N PRO A 174 15.83 -15.39 -7.07
CA PRO A 174 14.62 -14.82 -7.61
C PRO A 174 13.62 -14.45 -6.51
N VAL A 175 12.66 -13.60 -6.86
CA VAL A 175 11.57 -13.18 -5.97
C VAL A 175 10.31 -14.00 -6.19
N ASP A 176 9.48 -14.06 -5.16
CA ASP A 176 8.19 -14.76 -5.19
C ASP A 176 7.11 -13.94 -5.89
N ARG A 177 7.16 -12.61 -5.72
CA ARG A 177 6.12 -11.66 -6.11
C ARG A 177 6.75 -10.40 -6.66
N ILE A 178 6.15 -9.86 -7.73
CA ILE A 178 6.53 -8.55 -8.29
C ILE A 178 5.29 -7.66 -8.39
N ILE A 179 5.39 -6.42 -7.89
CA ILE A 179 4.37 -5.39 -8.04
C ILE A 179 5.00 -4.15 -8.68
N LEU A 180 4.45 -3.70 -9.82
CA LEU A 180 4.92 -2.47 -10.50
C LEU A 180 3.83 -1.39 -10.49
N ASP A 181 4.16 -0.22 -9.94
CA ASP A 181 3.35 1.00 -9.99
C ASP A 181 4.17 2.13 -10.64
N MET A 182 4.16 2.15 -11.97
CA MET A 182 4.99 3.06 -12.75
C MET A 182 4.33 3.40 -14.09
N LEU A 183 4.90 4.37 -14.80
CA LEU A 183 4.33 4.85 -16.07
C LEU A 183 4.37 3.79 -17.18
N GLU A 184 5.47 3.03 -17.27
CA GLU A 184 5.77 2.15 -18.41
C GLU A 184 6.18 0.73 -17.97
N PRO A 185 5.33 0.01 -17.20
CA PRO A 185 5.68 -1.31 -16.66
C PRO A 185 5.90 -2.39 -17.73
N TRP A 186 5.43 -2.17 -18.97
CA TRP A 186 5.66 -3.09 -20.10
C TRP A 186 7.15 -3.15 -20.51
N GLU A 187 7.92 -2.11 -20.25
CA GLU A 187 9.36 -2.09 -20.56
C GLU A 187 10.19 -2.94 -19.60
N CYS A 188 9.65 -3.26 -18.43
CA CYS A 188 10.31 -4.07 -17.42
C CYS A 188 10.00 -5.57 -17.55
N LEU A 189 9.20 -6.00 -18.54
CA LEU A 189 8.69 -7.37 -18.60
C LEU A 189 9.79 -8.43 -18.82
N ASP A 190 10.91 -8.08 -19.44
CA ASP A 190 12.08 -8.97 -19.54
C ASP A 190 12.66 -9.24 -18.14
N VAL A 191 12.98 -8.17 -17.40
CA VAL A 191 13.44 -8.24 -16.00
C VAL A 191 12.46 -9.03 -15.14
N VAL A 192 11.16 -8.71 -15.21
CA VAL A 192 10.11 -9.43 -14.46
C VAL A 192 10.15 -10.93 -14.78
N SER A 193 10.37 -11.32 -16.03
CA SER A 193 10.40 -12.73 -16.41
C SER A 193 11.67 -13.46 -15.97
N ASP A 194 12.77 -12.74 -15.80
CA ASP A 194 14.08 -13.28 -15.42
C ASP A 194 14.24 -13.42 -13.91
N VAL A 195 13.67 -12.50 -13.13
CA VAL A 195 13.86 -12.45 -11.67
C VAL A 195 12.70 -13.04 -10.87
N LEU A 196 11.57 -13.36 -11.51
CA LEU A 196 10.41 -13.98 -10.86
C LEU A 196 10.51 -15.51 -10.91
N VAL A 197 10.30 -16.18 -9.78
CA VAL A 197 10.24 -17.66 -9.73
C VAL A 197 9.17 -18.23 -10.68
N PRO A 198 9.37 -19.42 -11.25
CA PRO A 198 8.29 -20.19 -11.85
C PRO A 198 7.09 -20.33 -10.88
N GLY A 199 5.91 -19.98 -11.36
CA GLY A 199 4.69 -19.93 -10.54
C GLY A 199 4.53 -18.66 -9.70
N GLY A 200 5.52 -17.77 -9.67
CA GLY A 200 5.43 -16.47 -9.02
C GLY A 200 4.35 -15.58 -9.64
N VAL A 201 3.90 -14.59 -8.88
CA VAL A 201 2.82 -13.67 -9.29
C VAL A 201 3.43 -12.32 -9.68
N PHE A 202 3.03 -11.84 -10.85
CA PHE A 202 3.28 -10.49 -11.32
C PHE A 202 1.99 -9.69 -11.28
N MET A 203 2.03 -8.53 -10.64
CA MET A 203 0.96 -7.52 -10.67
C MET A 203 1.49 -6.17 -11.13
N THR A 204 0.63 -5.40 -11.81
CA THR A 204 0.91 -3.98 -12.05
C THR A 204 -0.35 -3.14 -11.96
N TYR A 205 -0.16 -1.89 -11.57
CA TYR A 205 -1.18 -0.87 -11.33
C TYR A 205 -1.03 0.22 -12.38
N VAL A 206 -2.03 0.40 -13.25
CA VAL A 206 -1.95 1.32 -14.41
C VAL A 206 -3.20 2.17 -14.55
N ALA A 207 -3.04 3.49 -14.67
CA ALA A 207 -4.13 4.45 -14.57
C ALA A 207 -4.94 4.62 -15.87
N THR A 208 -4.40 4.20 -17.02
CA THR A 208 -5.03 4.48 -18.33
C THR A 208 -5.23 3.22 -19.16
N VAL A 209 -6.25 3.25 -20.03
CA VAL A 209 -6.55 2.14 -20.94
C VAL A 209 -5.37 1.84 -21.90
N PRO A 210 -4.66 2.82 -22.48
CA PRO A 210 -3.47 2.53 -23.29
C PRO A 210 -2.37 1.80 -22.52
N GLN A 211 -2.09 2.21 -21.27
CA GLN A 211 -1.13 1.50 -20.42
C GLN A 211 -1.59 0.06 -20.16
N LEU A 212 -2.87 -0.13 -19.83
CA LEU A 212 -3.48 -1.45 -19.67
C LEU A 212 -3.29 -2.31 -20.93
N MET A 213 -3.57 -1.77 -22.12
CA MET A 213 -3.39 -2.48 -23.38
C MET A 213 -1.93 -2.91 -23.61
N ASN A 214 -0.98 -1.99 -23.42
CA ASN A 214 0.45 -2.25 -23.62
C ASN A 214 0.95 -3.37 -22.69
N VAL A 215 0.57 -3.35 -21.41
CA VAL A 215 0.94 -4.41 -20.47
C VAL A 215 0.34 -5.75 -20.88
N MET A 216 -0.95 -5.78 -21.21
CA MET A 216 -1.66 -7.02 -21.53
C MET A 216 -1.05 -7.71 -22.75
N GLU A 217 -0.77 -6.96 -23.82
CA GLU A 217 -0.11 -7.51 -25.00
C GLU A 217 1.36 -7.88 -24.72
N GLY A 218 2.10 -7.03 -24.00
CA GLY A 218 3.49 -7.32 -23.62
C GLY A 218 3.61 -8.63 -22.84
N ILE A 219 2.74 -8.88 -21.86
CA ILE A 219 2.72 -10.15 -21.11
C ILE A 219 2.49 -11.35 -22.05
N ARG A 220 1.55 -11.24 -23.00
CA ARG A 220 1.27 -12.31 -23.97
C ARG A 220 2.44 -12.58 -24.89
N GLU A 221 3.13 -11.53 -25.33
CA GLU A 221 4.31 -11.63 -26.20
C GLU A 221 5.47 -12.37 -25.55
N LYS A 222 5.65 -12.22 -24.22
CA LYS A 222 6.68 -12.97 -23.47
C LYS A 222 6.46 -14.49 -23.52
N LYS A 223 5.22 -14.97 -23.73
CA LYS A 223 4.85 -16.41 -23.79
C LYS A 223 5.26 -17.24 -22.59
N CYS A 224 5.69 -16.58 -21.52
CA CYS A 224 6.29 -17.18 -20.34
C CYS A 224 5.44 -16.88 -19.09
N PHE A 225 4.23 -16.34 -19.30
CA PHE A 225 3.20 -16.08 -18.30
C PHE A 225 1.87 -16.75 -18.69
N THR A 226 0.98 -16.93 -17.72
CA THR A 226 -0.43 -17.24 -17.97
C THR A 226 -1.13 -16.10 -18.73
N GLU A 227 -2.29 -16.38 -19.33
CA GLU A 227 -3.14 -15.31 -19.88
C GLU A 227 -3.38 -14.24 -18.80
N PRO A 228 -3.03 -12.97 -19.05
CA PRO A 228 -3.16 -11.93 -18.05
C PRO A 228 -4.63 -11.62 -17.80
N ARG A 229 -4.94 -11.29 -16.54
CA ARG A 229 -6.25 -10.82 -16.10
C ARG A 229 -6.14 -9.35 -15.77
N ALA A 230 -7.18 -8.58 -16.07
CA ALA A 230 -7.29 -7.18 -15.68
C ALA A 230 -8.66 -6.87 -15.12
N TRP A 231 -8.72 -5.98 -14.13
CA TRP A 231 -9.97 -5.48 -13.56
C TRP A 231 -9.77 -4.10 -12.91
N GLU A 232 -10.89 -3.46 -12.57
CA GLU A 232 -10.91 -2.29 -11.71
C GLU A 232 -11.98 -2.49 -10.62
N SER A 233 -11.91 -1.67 -9.56
CA SER A 233 -12.83 -1.75 -8.43
C SER A 233 -13.40 -0.38 -8.07
N LEU A 234 -14.71 -0.34 -7.83
CA LEU A 234 -15.44 0.86 -7.44
C LEU A 234 -15.92 0.70 -6.00
N VAL A 235 -15.53 1.64 -5.13
CA VAL A 235 -16.02 1.72 -3.74
C VAL A 235 -16.94 2.91 -3.63
N ARG A 236 -18.18 2.68 -3.22
CA ARG A 236 -19.19 3.71 -3.01
C ARG A 236 -19.75 3.63 -1.59
N GLU A 237 -19.44 4.64 -0.79
CA GLU A 237 -19.92 4.74 0.59
C GLU A 237 -21.43 4.96 0.65
N TRP A 238 -22.00 4.61 1.78
CA TRP A 238 -23.43 4.77 2.06
C TRP A 238 -23.62 5.66 3.28
N LYS A 239 -24.52 6.61 3.13
CA LYS A 239 -25.09 7.35 4.25
C LYS A 239 -26.21 6.51 4.84
N VAL A 240 -26.08 6.12 6.11
CA VAL A 240 -27.10 5.32 6.83
C VAL A 240 -27.60 6.12 8.03
N GLU A 241 -28.62 6.95 7.80
CA GLU A 241 -29.24 7.79 8.84
C GLU A 241 -30.77 7.62 8.81
N GLY A 242 -31.27 6.62 9.55
CA GLY A 242 -32.71 6.31 9.60
C GLY A 242 -33.29 6.08 8.20
N LEU A 243 -34.36 6.81 7.86
CA LEU A 243 -34.99 6.75 6.53
C LEU A 243 -34.15 7.42 5.42
N ALA A 244 -33.14 8.23 5.76
CA ALA A 244 -32.22 8.84 4.81
C ALA A 244 -31.06 7.90 4.45
N THR A 245 -31.36 6.60 4.25
CA THR A 245 -30.39 5.57 3.89
C THR A 245 -30.22 5.52 2.38
N ARG A 246 -29.04 5.89 1.88
CA ARG A 246 -28.72 5.94 0.45
C ARG A 246 -27.20 5.94 0.20
N PRO A 247 -26.74 5.66 -1.03
CA PRO A 247 -25.37 5.91 -1.41
C PRO A 247 -24.98 7.39 -1.23
N GLU A 248 -23.69 7.63 -1.01
CA GLU A 248 -23.13 8.98 -1.06
C GLU A 248 -23.24 9.57 -2.47
N HIS A 249 -23.41 10.89 -2.54
CA HIS A 249 -23.62 11.60 -3.81
C HIS A 249 -22.35 11.69 -4.65
N ARG A 250 -21.18 11.64 -4.01
CA ARG A 250 -19.87 11.70 -4.65
C ARG A 250 -19.11 10.43 -4.33
N MET A 251 -18.34 9.95 -5.29
CA MET A 251 -17.41 8.85 -5.13
C MET A 251 -16.21 9.05 -6.03
N ASN A 252 -15.09 8.41 -5.70
CA ASN A 252 -13.97 8.31 -6.62
C ASN A 252 -14.33 7.29 -7.70
N ALA A 253 -14.49 7.76 -8.92
CA ALA A 253 -14.96 6.94 -10.03
C ALA A 253 -13.88 5.99 -10.58
N HIS A 254 -12.61 6.38 -10.47
CA HIS A 254 -11.48 5.59 -10.95
C HIS A 254 -10.22 5.91 -10.14
N THR A 255 -9.34 4.92 -10.04
CA THR A 255 -7.98 5.08 -9.50
C THR A 255 -6.99 4.49 -10.49
N ALA A 256 -7.08 3.19 -10.74
CA ALA A 256 -6.36 2.49 -11.79
C ALA A 256 -7.01 1.12 -12.11
N PHE A 257 -6.47 0.48 -13.14
CA PHE A 257 -6.64 -0.93 -13.41
C PHE A 257 -5.55 -1.74 -12.69
N LEU A 258 -5.92 -2.92 -12.20
CA LEU A 258 -4.99 -3.94 -11.76
C LEU A 258 -4.83 -4.97 -12.87
N VAL A 259 -3.59 -5.31 -13.19
CA VAL A 259 -3.23 -6.42 -14.09
C VAL A 259 -2.51 -7.49 -13.29
N TRP A 260 -2.77 -8.74 -13.62
CA TRP A 260 -2.25 -9.90 -12.91
C TRP A 260 -1.88 -11.02 -13.89
N ALA A 261 -0.74 -11.67 -13.66
CA ALA A 261 -0.35 -12.89 -14.34
C ALA A 261 0.56 -13.77 -13.46
N ARG A 262 0.66 -15.07 -13.78
CA ARG A 262 1.64 -15.98 -13.15
C ARG A 262 2.72 -16.40 -14.12
N ARG A 263 3.96 -16.45 -13.65
CA ARG A 263 5.10 -16.94 -14.41
C ARG A 263 4.95 -18.45 -14.66
N LEU A 264 5.11 -18.88 -15.90
CA LEU A 264 5.21 -20.30 -16.28
C LEU A 264 6.61 -20.82 -15.98
N ALA A 265 6.75 -22.14 -15.82
CA ALA A 265 8.08 -22.75 -15.80
C ALA A 265 8.78 -22.64 -17.17
N ASP A 266 10.10 -22.61 -17.17
CA ASP A 266 10.87 -22.48 -18.41
C ASP A 266 10.58 -23.63 -19.38
N GLY A 267 10.49 -23.29 -20.68
CA GLY A 267 10.10 -24.23 -21.73
C GLY A 267 8.63 -24.66 -21.71
N THR A 268 7.82 -24.17 -20.78
CA THR A 268 6.39 -24.53 -20.69
C THR A 268 5.55 -23.66 -21.60
N VAL A 269 4.64 -24.28 -22.35
CA VAL A 269 3.60 -23.59 -23.12
C VAL A 269 2.26 -23.82 -22.44
N ALA A 270 1.56 -22.74 -22.10
CA ALA A 270 0.23 -22.83 -21.50
C ALA A 270 -0.77 -23.51 -22.45
N PRO A 271 -1.68 -24.36 -21.95
CA PRO A 271 -2.77 -24.91 -22.76
C PRO A 271 -3.60 -23.79 -23.39
N ARG A 272 -3.92 -23.90 -24.68
CA ARG A 272 -4.79 -22.93 -25.35
C ARG A 272 -6.20 -23.00 -24.73
N PRO A 273 -6.78 -21.86 -24.30
CA PRO A 273 -8.15 -21.85 -23.81
C PRO A 273 -9.11 -22.38 -24.88
N GLN A 274 -9.80 -23.48 -24.61
CA GLN A 274 -10.91 -23.92 -25.46
C GLN A 274 -12.07 -22.95 -25.26
N ARG A 275 -12.33 -22.07 -26.23
CA ARG A 275 -13.58 -21.31 -26.24
C ARG A 275 -14.72 -22.32 -26.27
N ARG A 276 -15.60 -22.32 -25.25
CA ARG A 276 -16.85 -23.08 -25.30
C ARG A 276 -17.55 -22.69 -26.61
N ALA A 277 -17.84 -23.68 -27.46
CA ALA A 277 -18.67 -23.47 -28.62
C ALA A 277 -19.97 -22.79 -28.13
N ARG A 278 -20.32 -21.65 -28.73
CA ARG A 278 -21.63 -21.02 -28.49
C ARG A 278 -22.67 -22.08 -28.88
N LYS A 279 -23.42 -22.58 -27.90
CA LYS A 279 -24.67 -23.31 -28.15
C LYS A 279 -25.71 -22.34 -28.68
#